data_AF-A0A846BRA6-F1
#
_entry.id   AF-A0A846BRA6-F1
#
_cell.length_a   1.000
_cell.length_b   1.000
_cell.length_c   1.000
_cell.angle_alpha   90.00
_cell.angle_beta   90.00
_cell.angle_gamma   90.00
#
_symmetry.space_group_name_H-M   'P 1'
#
loop_
_entity.id
_entity.type
_entity.pdbx_description
1 polymer ?
#
loop_
_entity_poly.entity_id
_entity_poly.type
_entity_poly.pdbx_seq_one_letter_code
_entity_poly.pdbx_strand_id
1 'polypeptide(L)'
;SRLAADTTVEQWQQQVHQSVTAEEELVIDPRFFLALQTRFPQITSIEIEPKRGYAENNELTQFRYDVTLHIGSQIPTSVVPWCNWQLDQLSLTQIKSQLQQEQPELLGIRGVPNQRVQQALQIWQWLAEPPAVETVSQLRELLPQQPTAGINPEQLWELGQNLGYKVYLSWWESSQDGCYDLVFCRNDSTPIAFWDSETITAKSWTDYTNNPLYGKLVQKLVPQVRQFVQQKLPNYMMPQAFVLLNALPLTPNGKVDRKALPKPDTATRNLSTGFTLPRNPIEAQLVQIWSEVLGIERIGVKDNFFELGGHSLLATQVISRLSDIFSVELSLQNFLEYPTVASLAQNIEVLEMVQNPQPSFTEISDDYEEGEL
;
A
#
# COMPACT_ATOMS: atom_id res chain seq x y z
N SER A 1 -12.22 4.14 3.28
CA SER A 1 -11.63 5.14 2.37
C SER A 1 -12.73 6.03 1.78
N ARG A 2 -12.47 7.32 1.58
CA ARG A 2 -13.37 8.30 0.91
C ARG A 2 -13.26 8.22 -0.62
N LEU A 3 -13.20 7.00 -1.17
CA LEU A 3 -13.15 6.86 -2.63
C LEU A 3 -14.52 7.18 -3.22
N ALA A 4 -14.50 7.87 -4.35
CA ALA A 4 -15.67 8.27 -5.09
C ALA A 4 -16.50 7.04 -5.48
N ALA A 5 -17.81 7.20 -5.63
CA ALA A 5 -18.73 6.08 -5.80
C ALA A 5 -18.52 5.34 -7.14
N ASP A 6 -17.92 6.02 -8.10
CA ASP A 6 -17.62 5.58 -9.47
C ASP A 6 -16.21 4.98 -9.63
N THR A 7 -15.38 4.98 -8.58
CA THR A 7 -14.05 4.35 -8.64
C THR A 7 -14.19 2.86 -8.98
N THR A 8 -13.49 2.41 -10.02
CA THR A 8 -13.54 1.01 -10.45
C THR A 8 -12.80 0.11 -9.46
N VAL A 9 -13.13 -1.20 -9.45
CA VAL A 9 -12.42 -2.17 -8.62
C VAL A 9 -10.92 -2.22 -8.96
N GLU A 10 -10.57 -2.11 -10.24
CA GLU A 10 -9.17 -2.10 -10.69
C GLU A 10 -8.41 -0.87 -10.17
N GLN A 11 -9.00 0.32 -10.29
CA GLN A 11 -8.40 1.55 -9.74
C GLN A 11 -8.21 1.45 -8.22
N TRP A 12 -9.19 0.88 -7.52
CA TRP A 12 -9.08 0.65 -6.09
C TRP A 12 -7.95 -0.33 -5.72
N GLN A 13 -7.83 -1.46 -6.41
CA GLN A 13 -6.73 -2.41 -6.20
C GLN A 13 -5.36 -1.74 -6.40
N GLN A 14 -5.22 -0.96 -7.47
CA GLN A 14 -3.98 -0.21 -7.75
C GLN A 14 -3.66 0.80 -6.63
N GLN A 15 -4.66 1.55 -6.16
CA GLN A 15 -4.48 2.52 -5.07
C GLN A 15 -4.11 1.85 -3.75
N VAL A 16 -4.71 0.70 -3.42
CA VAL A 16 -4.33 -0.06 -2.22
C VAL A 16 -2.89 -0.54 -2.32
N HIS A 17 -2.47 -1.08 -3.47
CA HIS A 17 -1.09 -1.53 -3.66
C HIS A 17 -0.07 -0.39 -3.55
N GLN A 18 -0.40 0.78 -4.10
CA GLN A 18 0.40 2.00 -3.96
C GLN A 18 0.47 2.47 -2.51
N SER A 19 -0.66 2.47 -1.79
CA SER A 19 -0.74 2.83 -0.38
C SER A 19 0.13 1.92 0.49
N VAL A 20 0.08 0.61 0.30
CA VAL A 20 0.91 -0.35 1.04
C VAL A 20 2.41 -0.11 0.79
N THR A 21 2.78 0.20 -0.46
CA THR A 21 4.18 0.47 -0.82
C THR A 21 4.69 1.81 -0.29
N ALA A 22 3.79 2.78 -0.12
CA ALA A 22 4.07 4.11 0.38
C ALA A 22 3.87 4.25 1.90
N GLU A 23 3.58 3.16 2.61
CA GLU A 23 3.36 3.17 4.05
C GLU A 23 4.59 3.72 4.78
N GLU A 24 4.39 4.75 5.61
CA GLU A 24 5.47 5.43 6.34
C GLU A 24 5.57 4.93 7.79
N GLU A 25 4.57 4.22 8.28
CA GLU A 25 4.61 3.60 9.61
C GLU A 25 5.32 2.24 9.57
N LEU A 26 6.07 1.93 10.62
CA LEU A 26 6.66 0.60 10.79
C LEU A 26 5.58 -0.37 11.27
N VAL A 27 5.27 -1.35 10.43
CA VAL A 27 4.39 -2.47 10.75
C VAL A 27 5.24 -3.68 11.08
N ILE A 28 4.94 -4.33 12.21
CA ILE A 28 5.70 -5.47 12.74
C ILE A 28 4.77 -6.68 12.86
N ASP A 29 5.19 -7.79 12.27
CA ASP A 29 4.56 -9.10 12.47
C ASP A 29 4.82 -9.59 13.92
N PRO A 30 3.81 -10.04 14.67
CA PRO A 30 3.98 -10.55 16.03
C PRO A 30 5.09 -11.60 16.20
N ARG A 31 5.33 -12.43 15.18
CA ARG A 31 6.38 -13.47 15.17
C ARG A 31 7.79 -12.88 15.23
N PHE A 32 7.95 -11.59 14.94
CA PHE A 32 9.18 -10.85 15.17
C PHE A 32 9.68 -11.00 16.61
N PHE A 33 8.80 -10.83 17.58
CA PHE A 33 9.17 -10.85 19.00
C PHE A 33 9.59 -12.26 19.44
N LEU A 34 8.98 -13.29 18.86
CA LEU A 34 9.36 -14.67 19.12
C LEU A 34 10.75 -14.97 18.53
N ALA A 35 11.03 -14.50 17.32
CA ALA A 35 12.38 -14.57 16.74
C ALA A 35 13.41 -13.74 17.54
N LEU A 36 12.97 -12.64 18.16
CA LEU A 36 13.80 -11.81 19.04
C LEU A 36 14.28 -12.61 20.26
N GLN A 37 13.46 -13.49 20.81
CA GLN A 37 13.83 -14.38 21.92
C GLN A 37 15.02 -15.28 21.57
N THR A 38 15.04 -15.85 20.35
CA THR A 38 16.16 -16.67 19.86
C THR A 38 17.47 -15.89 19.84
N ARG A 39 17.41 -14.59 19.56
CA ARG A 39 18.59 -13.72 19.54
C ARG A 39 19.02 -13.22 20.91
N PHE A 40 18.07 -13.05 21.83
CA PHE A 40 18.27 -12.51 23.17
C PHE A 40 17.73 -13.49 24.24
N PRO A 41 18.53 -14.51 24.64
CA PRO A 41 18.09 -15.57 25.56
C PRO A 41 17.69 -15.10 26.96
N GLN A 42 18.01 -13.85 27.32
CA GLN A 42 17.55 -13.21 28.56
C GLN A 42 16.03 -12.96 28.59
N ILE A 43 15.38 -12.92 27.43
CA ILE A 43 13.91 -12.87 27.31
C ILE A 43 13.38 -14.26 27.64
N THR A 44 12.73 -14.40 28.79
CA THR A 44 12.27 -15.70 29.30
C THR A 44 10.85 -16.02 28.86
N SER A 45 9.99 -15.00 28.71
CA SER A 45 8.65 -15.17 28.15
C SER A 45 8.19 -13.90 27.41
N ILE A 46 7.25 -14.10 26.50
CA ILE A 46 6.69 -13.07 25.64
C ILE A 46 5.17 -13.19 25.69
N GLU A 47 4.51 -12.07 25.97
CA GLU A 47 3.06 -11.94 25.86
C GLU A 47 2.73 -10.99 24.73
N ILE A 48 1.85 -11.43 23.83
CA ILE A 48 1.39 -10.63 22.70
C ILE A 48 -0.13 -10.63 22.75
N GLU A 49 -0.72 -9.49 23.14
CA GLU A 49 -2.15 -9.39 23.39
C GLU A 49 -2.81 -8.40 22.43
N PRO A 50 -3.96 -8.76 21.82
CA PRO A 50 -4.73 -7.78 21.05
C PRO A 50 -5.25 -6.67 21.96
N LYS A 51 -5.49 -5.48 21.40
CA LYS A 51 -6.06 -4.36 22.17
C LYS A 51 -7.44 -4.70 22.73
N ARG A 52 -7.78 -4.16 23.90
CA ARG A 52 -9.11 -4.30 24.52
C ARG A 52 -10.17 -3.46 23.80
N GLY A 53 -11.43 -3.86 23.90
CA GLY A 53 -12.61 -3.07 23.53
C GLY A 53 -13.53 -3.70 22.48
N TYR A 54 -14.76 -3.16 22.41
CA TYR A 54 -15.81 -3.60 21.47
C TYR A 54 -15.84 -2.83 20.16
N ALA A 55 -14.98 -1.84 19.95
CA ALA A 55 -15.09 -0.94 18.81
C ALA A 55 -14.87 -1.69 17.48
N GLU A 56 -15.97 -2.03 16.79
CA GLU A 56 -15.98 -2.81 15.55
C GLU A 56 -15.50 -2.01 14.32
N ASN A 57 -15.28 -0.70 14.45
CA ASN A 57 -14.83 0.20 13.38
C ASN A 57 -13.61 1.04 13.78
N ASN A 58 -12.79 0.56 14.72
CA ASN A 58 -11.59 1.26 15.17
C ASN A 58 -10.33 0.46 14.81
N GLU A 59 -9.49 1.05 13.95
CA GLU A 59 -8.21 0.51 13.53
C GLU A 59 -7.32 0.11 14.72
N LEU A 60 -7.31 0.92 15.79
CA LEU A 60 -6.52 0.66 17.00
C LEU A 60 -6.89 -0.66 17.66
N THR A 61 -8.18 -0.99 17.73
CA THR A 61 -8.67 -2.21 18.39
C THR A 61 -8.60 -3.43 17.46
N GLN A 62 -8.61 -3.22 16.15
CA GLN A 62 -8.59 -4.28 15.14
C GLN A 62 -7.18 -4.78 14.80
N PHE A 63 -6.23 -3.85 14.60
CA PHE A 63 -4.95 -4.17 13.96
C PHE A 63 -3.72 -3.89 14.84
N ARG A 64 -3.90 -3.31 16.04
CA ARG A 64 -2.79 -3.11 16.98
C ARG A 64 -2.85 -4.09 18.14
N TYR A 65 -1.68 -4.33 18.72
CA TYR A 65 -1.46 -5.24 19.82
C TYR A 65 -0.43 -4.68 20.80
N ASP A 66 -0.44 -5.20 22.01
CA ASP A 66 0.55 -4.93 23.05
C ASP A 66 1.54 -6.09 23.16
N VAL A 67 2.78 -5.77 23.48
CA VAL A 67 3.85 -6.76 23.69
C VAL A 67 4.51 -6.53 25.03
N THR A 68 4.56 -7.57 25.85
CA THR A 68 5.28 -7.59 27.12
C THR A 68 6.41 -8.61 27.03
N LEU A 69 7.64 -8.15 27.22
CA LEU A 69 8.84 -8.99 27.26
C LEU A 69 9.26 -9.17 28.72
N HIS A 70 9.24 -10.40 29.22
CA HIS A 70 9.70 -10.72 30.56
C HIS A 70 11.17 -11.15 30.53
N ILE A 71 11.95 -10.66 31.49
CA ILE A 71 13.40 -10.88 31.54
C ILE A 71 13.78 -11.56 32.86
N GLY A 72 14.63 -12.59 32.77
CA GLY A 72 15.32 -13.20 33.90
C GLY A 72 14.57 -14.30 34.66
N SER A 73 13.26 -14.18 34.86
CA SER A 73 12.48 -15.21 35.58
C SER A 73 11.88 -16.22 34.60
N GLN A 74 12.30 -17.48 34.67
CA GLN A 74 11.65 -18.57 33.95
C GLN A 74 10.27 -18.84 34.56
N ILE A 75 9.25 -18.81 33.71
CA ILE A 75 7.89 -19.20 34.09
C ILE A 75 7.77 -20.70 33.83
N PRO A 76 7.19 -21.49 34.75
CA PRO A 76 6.98 -22.92 34.53
C PRO A 76 6.08 -23.15 33.30
N THR A 77 6.41 -24.15 32.50
CA THR A 77 5.58 -24.60 31.37
C THR A 77 4.58 -25.65 31.87
N SER A 78 3.36 -25.65 31.34
CA SER A 78 2.36 -26.70 31.62
C SER A 78 1.76 -27.20 30.33
N VAL A 79 1.26 -28.44 30.38
CA VAL A 79 0.54 -29.04 29.27
C VAL A 79 -0.89 -28.49 29.29
N VAL A 80 -1.24 -27.71 28.28
CA VAL A 80 -2.60 -27.19 28.10
C VAL A 80 -3.42 -28.22 27.32
N PRO A 81 -4.59 -28.66 27.81
CA PRO A 81 -5.52 -29.45 27.01
C PRO A 81 -6.15 -28.55 25.94
N TRP A 82 -5.94 -28.88 24.67
CA TRP A 82 -6.38 -28.07 23.54
C TRP A 82 -7.62 -28.65 22.87
N CYS A 83 -8.62 -27.80 22.65
CA CYS A 83 -9.71 -28.01 21.71
C CYS A 83 -9.46 -27.18 20.44
N ASN A 84 -10.07 -27.58 19.33
CA ASN A 84 -10.05 -26.85 18.07
C ASN A 84 -11.43 -26.28 17.77
N TRP A 85 -11.51 -24.96 17.60
CA TRP A 85 -12.79 -24.25 17.40
C TRP A 85 -13.62 -24.81 16.24
N GLN A 86 -12.99 -25.06 15.10
CA GLN A 86 -13.68 -25.50 13.89
C GLN A 86 -13.98 -27.00 13.91
N LEU A 87 -13.01 -27.84 14.26
CA LEU A 87 -13.15 -29.30 14.26
C LEU A 87 -14.15 -29.77 15.31
N ASP A 88 -14.13 -29.17 16.49
CA ASP A 88 -15.02 -29.52 17.60
C ASP A 88 -16.36 -28.75 17.52
N GLN A 89 -16.56 -27.93 16.47
CA GLN A 89 -17.76 -27.13 16.23
C GLN A 89 -18.17 -26.31 17.47
N LEU A 90 -17.19 -25.62 18.05
CA LEU A 90 -17.39 -24.86 19.28
C LEU A 90 -18.16 -23.56 19.03
N SER A 91 -18.82 -23.12 20.09
CA SER A 91 -19.52 -21.84 20.19
C SER A 91 -19.30 -21.25 21.57
N LEU A 92 -19.51 -19.94 21.71
CA LEU A 92 -19.38 -19.26 22.99
C LEU A 92 -20.27 -19.89 24.08
N THR A 93 -21.47 -20.37 23.71
CA THR A 93 -22.41 -21.03 24.62
C THR A 93 -21.89 -22.39 25.10
N GLN A 94 -21.28 -23.19 24.21
CA GLN A 94 -20.67 -24.47 24.59
C GLN A 94 -19.48 -24.26 25.52
N ILE A 95 -18.60 -23.30 25.20
CA ILE A 95 -17.44 -22.97 26.05
C ILE A 95 -17.90 -22.53 27.43
N LYS A 96 -18.89 -21.63 27.50
CA LYS A 96 -19.48 -21.20 28.77
C LYS A 96 -20.02 -22.37 29.58
N SER A 97 -20.76 -23.29 28.93
CA SER A 97 -21.33 -24.46 29.61
C SER A 97 -20.24 -25.40 30.14
N GLN A 98 -19.19 -25.64 29.34
CA GLN A 98 -18.06 -26.48 29.73
C GLN A 98 -17.31 -25.89 30.93
N LEU A 99 -16.98 -24.60 30.90
CA LEU A 99 -16.29 -23.92 32.01
C LEU A 99 -17.12 -23.93 33.31
N GLN A 100 -18.45 -23.89 33.21
CA GLN A 100 -19.36 -23.94 34.37
C GLN A 100 -19.50 -25.35 34.96
N GLN A 101 -19.53 -26.38 34.11
CA GLN A 101 -19.77 -27.77 34.54
C GLN A 101 -18.50 -28.48 34.99
N GLU A 102 -17.44 -28.39 34.19
CA GLU A 102 -16.20 -29.14 34.42
C GLU A 102 -15.22 -28.38 35.33
N GLN A 103 -15.33 -27.05 35.33
CA GLN A 103 -14.42 -26.14 36.06
C GLN A 103 -12.93 -26.52 35.93
N PRO A 104 -12.42 -26.70 34.69
CA PRO A 104 -11.06 -27.17 34.47
C PRO A 104 -10.05 -26.16 35.01
N GLU A 105 -8.85 -26.62 35.37
CA GLU A 105 -7.77 -25.70 35.77
C GLU A 105 -7.27 -24.86 34.57
N LEU A 106 -7.11 -25.54 33.43
CA LEU A 106 -6.67 -24.97 32.16
C LEU A 106 -7.57 -25.49 31.03
N LEU A 107 -7.95 -24.62 30.11
CA LEU A 107 -8.63 -24.98 28.87
C LEU A 107 -8.08 -24.13 27.72
N GLY A 108 -7.42 -24.77 26.77
CA GLY A 108 -6.91 -24.15 25.56
C GLY A 108 -7.87 -24.33 24.39
N ILE A 109 -8.04 -23.30 23.57
CA ILE A 109 -8.86 -23.35 22.36
C ILE A 109 -8.06 -22.71 21.23
N ARG A 110 -7.92 -23.44 20.12
CA ARG A 110 -7.21 -22.97 18.93
C ARG A 110 -8.14 -22.57 17.80
N GLY A 111 -7.68 -21.63 16.98
CA GLY A 111 -8.31 -21.28 15.70
C GLY A 111 -9.66 -20.58 15.85
N VAL A 112 -9.83 -19.75 16.89
CA VAL A 112 -11.07 -18.97 17.08
C VAL A 112 -11.08 -17.79 16.10
N PRO A 113 -12.05 -17.69 15.18
CA PRO A 113 -12.10 -16.59 14.23
C PRO A 113 -12.30 -15.27 14.96
N ASN A 114 -11.49 -14.26 14.65
CA ASN A 114 -11.57 -12.95 15.28
C ASN A 114 -12.63 -12.10 14.57
N GLN A 115 -13.76 -11.87 15.24
CA GLN A 115 -14.87 -11.09 14.68
C GLN A 115 -14.43 -9.70 14.20
N ARG A 116 -13.46 -9.08 14.90
CA ARG A 116 -13.01 -7.70 14.64
C ARG A 116 -12.37 -7.50 13.28
N VAL A 117 -11.78 -8.56 12.70
CA VAL A 117 -11.01 -8.47 11.44
C VAL A 117 -11.67 -9.19 10.28
N GLN A 118 -12.82 -9.87 10.47
CA GLN A 118 -13.46 -10.64 9.40
C GLN A 118 -13.82 -9.79 8.18
N GLN A 119 -14.34 -8.58 8.39
CA GLN A 119 -14.63 -7.68 7.28
C GLN A 119 -13.35 -7.29 6.52
N ALA A 120 -12.25 -7.04 7.23
CA ALA A 120 -10.97 -6.70 6.62
C ALA A 120 -10.38 -7.88 5.85
N LEU A 121 -10.50 -9.10 6.37
CA LEU A 121 -10.13 -10.33 5.67
C LEU A 121 -10.96 -10.52 4.40
N GLN A 122 -12.26 -10.26 4.45
CA GLN A 122 -13.12 -10.35 3.28
C GLN A 122 -12.73 -9.35 2.19
N ILE A 123 -12.43 -8.10 2.59
CA ILE A 123 -11.92 -7.07 1.68
C ILE A 123 -10.57 -7.50 1.09
N TRP A 124 -9.68 -8.06 1.91
CA TRP A 124 -8.38 -8.57 1.45
C TRP A 124 -8.53 -9.72 0.46
N GLN A 125 -9.48 -10.62 0.67
CA GLN A 125 -9.81 -11.66 -0.30
C GLN A 125 -10.34 -11.06 -1.61
N TRP A 126 -11.23 -10.06 -1.55
CA TRP A 126 -11.74 -9.37 -2.74
C TRP A 126 -10.67 -8.56 -3.49
N LEU A 127 -9.61 -8.12 -2.81
CA LEU A 127 -8.46 -7.52 -3.50
C LEU A 127 -7.74 -8.54 -4.39
N ALA A 128 -7.65 -9.80 -3.98
CA ALA A 128 -7.05 -10.86 -4.78
C ALA A 128 -8.01 -11.41 -5.84
N GLU A 129 -9.26 -11.67 -5.45
CA GLU A 129 -10.31 -12.27 -6.26
C GLU A 129 -11.60 -11.47 -6.09
N PRO A 130 -11.81 -10.40 -6.89
CA PRO A 130 -12.97 -9.54 -6.75
C PRO A 130 -14.25 -10.26 -7.17
N PRO A 131 -15.38 -10.01 -6.47
CA PRO A 131 -16.68 -10.48 -6.92
C PRO A 131 -17.06 -9.82 -8.25
N ALA A 132 -18.10 -10.33 -8.91
CA ALA A 132 -18.58 -9.82 -10.21
C ALA A 132 -19.28 -8.44 -10.07
N VAL A 133 -18.49 -7.41 -9.74
CA VAL A 133 -18.89 -6.01 -9.58
C VAL A 133 -17.87 -5.09 -10.23
N GLU A 134 -18.32 -3.93 -10.69
CA GLU A 134 -17.48 -3.01 -11.46
C GLU A 134 -16.92 -1.87 -10.60
N THR A 135 -17.63 -1.49 -9.52
CA THR A 135 -17.31 -0.31 -8.73
C THR A 135 -17.14 -0.58 -7.24
N VAL A 136 -16.41 0.30 -6.56
CA VAL A 136 -16.22 0.27 -5.10
C VAL A 136 -17.54 0.49 -4.35
N SER A 137 -18.49 1.24 -4.92
CA SER A 137 -19.82 1.41 -4.31
C SER A 137 -20.57 0.10 -4.20
N GLN A 138 -20.56 -0.72 -5.25
CA GLN A 138 -21.17 -2.06 -5.24
C GLN A 138 -20.48 -2.98 -4.22
N LEU A 139 -19.14 -2.93 -4.10
CA LEU A 139 -18.42 -3.66 -3.04
C LEU A 139 -18.88 -3.27 -1.63
N ARG A 140 -19.10 -1.97 -1.37
CA ARG A 140 -19.59 -1.49 -0.07
C ARG A 140 -21.00 -1.97 0.24
N GLU A 141 -21.85 -2.15 -0.77
CA GLU A 141 -23.22 -2.68 -0.59
C GLU A 141 -23.22 -4.19 -0.32
N LEU A 142 -22.25 -4.93 -0.86
CA LEU A 142 -22.09 -6.36 -0.63
C LEU A 142 -21.48 -6.69 0.75
N LEU A 143 -20.63 -5.82 1.28
CA LEU A 143 -19.88 -6.10 2.51
C LEU A 143 -20.77 -6.42 3.73
N PRO A 144 -21.85 -5.66 4.03
CA PRO A 144 -22.75 -5.97 5.15
C PRO A 144 -23.58 -7.24 4.97
N GLN A 145 -23.66 -7.78 3.74
CA GLN A 145 -24.42 -8.99 3.45
C GLN A 145 -23.61 -10.26 3.75
N GLN A 146 -22.32 -10.13 4.03
CA GLN A 146 -21.46 -11.24 4.39
C GLN A 146 -21.69 -11.65 5.84
N PRO A 147 -21.69 -12.96 6.14
CA PRO A 147 -21.89 -13.43 7.50
C PRO A 147 -20.76 -12.94 8.41
N THR A 148 -21.12 -12.29 9.52
CA THR A 148 -20.16 -11.96 10.58
C THR A 148 -19.79 -13.22 11.33
N ALA A 149 -18.65 -13.82 10.97
CA ALA A 149 -18.11 -14.99 11.65
C ALA A 149 -17.25 -14.59 12.86
N GLY A 150 -17.05 -15.54 13.77
CA GLY A 150 -16.09 -15.39 14.87
C GLY A 150 -16.64 -14.77 16.15
N ILE A 151 -15.74 -14.57 17.10
CA ILE A 151 -16.01 -14.02 18.43
C ILE A 151 -15.17 -12.76 18.63
N ASN A 152 -15.72 -11.75 19.28
CA ASN A 152 -14.94 -10.61 19.72
C ASN A 152 -14.11 -11.04 20.95
N PRO A 153 -12.77 -10.86 20.95
CA PRO A 153 -11.91 -11.17 22.11
C PRO A 153 -12.44 -10.64 23.46
N GLU A 154 -13.11 -9.48 23.46
CA GLU A 154 -13.70 -8.88 24.66
C GLU A 154 -14.74 -9.77 25.34
N GLN A 155 -15.53 -10.50 24.56
CA GLN A 155 -16.54 -11.42 25.09
C GLN A 155 -15.90 -12.58 25.84
N LEU A 156 -14.73 -13.05 25.41
CA LEU A 156 -14.00 -14.14 26.07
C LEU A 156 -13.35 -13.67 27.36
N TRP A 157 -12.77 -12.47 27.37
CA TRP A 157 -12.24 -11.88 28.59
C TRP A 157 -13.33 -11.65 29.65
N GLU A 158 -14.50 -11.13 29.24
CA GLU A 158 -15.65 -10.98 30.14
C GLU A 158 -16.16 -12.33 30.65
N LEU A 159 -16.24 -13.33 29.77
CA LEU A 159 -16.62 -14.69 30.16
C LEU A 159 -15.68 -15.25 31.22
N GLY A 160 -14.38 -15.10 31.03
CA GLY A 160 -13.37 -15.51 32.00
C GLY A 160 -13.56 -14.79 33.34
N GLN A 161 -13.66 -13.46 33.32
CA GLN A 161 -13.86 -12.66 34.53
C GLN A 161 -15.11 -13.09 35.30
N ASN A 162 -16.22 -13.33 34.60
CA ASN A 162 -17.49 -13.73 35.21
C ASN A 162 -17.45 -15.14 35.82
N LEU A 163 -16.58 -16.02 35.33
CA LEU A 163 -16.47 -17.42 35.77
C LEU A 163 -15.23 -17.70 36.64
N GLY A 164 -14.44 -16.68 36.99
CA GLY A 164 -13.25 -16.84 37.83
C GLY A 164 -11.99 -17.33 37.10
N TYR A 165 -11.89 -17.03 35.80
CA TYR A 165 -10.75 -17.36 34.95
C TYR A 165 -10.05 -16.10 34.44
N LYS A 166 -8.72 -16.17 34.35
CA LYS A 166 -7.90 -15.29 33.55
C LYS A 166 -7.77 -15.86 32.15
N VAL A 167 -7.96 -15.03 31.13
CA VAL A 167 -7.88 -15.44 29.72
C VAL A 167 -6.64 -14.86 29.09
N TYR A 168 -5.82 -15.73 28.54
CA TYR A 168 -4.63 -15.37 27.76
C TYR A 168 -4.94 -15.59 26.29
N LEU A 169 -4.63 -14.61 25.45
CA LEU A 169 -4.78 -14.70 24.00
C LEU A 169 -3.42 -14.73 23.34
N SER A 170 -3.35 -15.45 22.22
CA SER A 170 -2.24 -15.43 21.30
C SER A 170 -2.78 -15.31 19.89
N TRP A 171 -2.15 -14.48 19.08
CA TRP A 171 -2.56 -14.29 17.70
C TRP A 171 -1.47 -14.65 16.69
N TRP A 172 -0.33 -15.21 17.10
CA TRP A 172 0.83 -15.34 16.20
C TRP A 172 0.89 -16.65 15.38
N GLU A 173 0.37 -17.78 15.90
CA GLU A 173 0.37 -19.07 15.19
C GLU A 173 -0.75 -19.09 14.13
N SER A 174 -1.91 -18.52 14.49
CA SER A 174 -3.13 -18.47 13.67
C SER A 174 -3.36 -17.13 12.94
N SER A 175 -2.36 -16.22 12.94
CA SER A 175 -2.50 -14.84 12.43
C SER A 175 -2.95 -14.76 10.97
N GLN A 176 -2.48 -15.71 10.15
CA GLN A 176 -2.67 -15.68 8.70
C GLN A 176 -4.13 -15.86 8.29
N ASP A 177 -4.91 -16.55 9.13
CA ASP A 177 -6.33 -16.82 8.88
C ASP A 177 -7.25 -15.85 9.66
N GLY A 178 -6.67 -14.81 10.28
CA GLY A 178 -7.35 -13.88 11.19
C GLY A 178 -8.06 -14.58 12.36
N CYS A 179 -7.51 -15.70 12.80
CA CYS A 179 -7.95 -16.43 13.99
C CYS A 179 -6.96 -16.18 15.14
N TYR A 180 -7.42 -16.28 16.38
CA TYR A 180 -6.56 -16.28 17.56
C TYR A 180 -6.75 -17.58 18.35
N ASP A 181 -5.76 -17.87 19.18
CA ASP A 181 -5.78 -18.95 20.14
C ASP A 181 -5.95 -18.37 21.54
N LEU A 182 -6.56 -19.14 22.43
CA LEU A 182 -6.78 -18.70 23.80
C LEU A 182 -6.58 -19.80 24.82
N VAL A 183 -6.28 -19.39 26.05
CA VAL A 183 -6.24 -20.26 27.22
C VAL A 183 -7.01 -19.62 28.36
N PHE A 184 -8.02 -20.32 28.86
CA PHE A 184 -8.63 -20.03 30.15
C PHE A 184 -7.78 -20.68 31.25
N CYS A 185 -7.39 -19.89 32.24
CA CYS A 185 -6.63 -20.33 33.40
C CYS A 185 -7.37 -19.89 34.66
N ARG A 186 -7.65 -20.81 35.58
CA ARG A 186 -8.35 -20.48 36.82
C ARG A 186 -7.52 -19.50 37.66
N ASN A 187 -8.16 -18.49 38.27
CA ASN A 187 -7.43 -17.41 38.96
C ASN A 187 -6.49 -17.86 40.09
N ASP A 188 -6.75 -19.03 40.68
CA ASP A 188 -5.95 -19.59 41.77
C ASP A 188 -4.69 -20.34 41.28
N SER A 189 -4.51 -20.48 39.97
CA SER A 189 -3.40 -21.22 39.36
C SER A 189 -2.19 -20.33 39.12
N THR A 190 -0.99 -20.93 39.21
CA THR A 190 0.27 -20.20 39.00
C THR A 190 0.42 -19.71 37.55
N PRO A 191 1.10 -18.57 37.31
CA PRO A 191 1.44 -18.15 35.95
C PRO A 191 2.25 -19.23 35.25
N ILE A 192 1.84 -19.61 34.05
CA ILE A 192 2.42 -20.70 33.28
C ILE A 192 2.68 -20.19 31.85
N ALA A 193 3.77 -20.64 31.24
CA ALA A 193 3.99 -20.46 29.81
C ALA A 193 3.10 -21.44 29.02
N PHE A 194 2.20 -20.89 28.21
CA PHE A 194 1.22 -21.68 27.43
C PHE A 194 1.63 -21.88 25.97
N TRP A 195 2.44 -20.96 25.44
CA TRP A 195 2.76 -20.88 24.03
C TRP A 195 4.05 -21.64 23.76
N ASP A 196 3.95 -22.70 22.97
CA ASP A 196 5.14 -23.42 22.51
C ASP A 196 5.81 -22.60 21.40
N SER A 197 7.04 -22.16 21.64
CA SER A 197 7.82 -21.34 20.71
C SER A 197 8.84 -22.16 19.91
N GLU A 198 8.94 -23.48 20.17
CA GLU A 198 9.98 -24.33 19.57
C GLU A 198 9.81 -24.55 18.05
N THR A 199 8.65 -24.22 17.50
CA THR A 199 8.32 -24.45 16.07
C THR A 199 8.67 -23.30 15.13
N ILE A 200 9.18 -22.16 15.64
CA ILE A 200 9.40 -20.98 14.80
C ILE A 200 10.74 -21.07 14.07
N THR A 201 10.67 -21.25 12.75
CA THR A 201 11.84 -21.07 11.89
C THR A 201 12.12 -19.57 11.75
N ALA A 202 13.22 -19.11 12.37
CA ALA A 202 13.64 -17.71 12.28
C ALA A 202 13.90 -17.31 10.82
N LYS A 203 13.21 -16.25 10.37
CA LYS A 203 13.39 -15.63 9.05
C LYS A 203 14.32 -14.42 9.13
N SER A 204 14.59 -13.79 7.98
CA SER A 204 15.26 -12.49 7.98
C SER A 204 14.40 -11.46 8.71
N TRP A 205 15.03 -10.48 9.36
CA TRP A 205 14.33 -9.41 10.08
C TRP A 205 13.43 -8.60 9.13
N THR A 206 13.87 -8.46 7.88
CA THR A 206 13.12 -7.81 6.80
C THR A 206 11.83 -8.52 6.41
N ASP A 207 11.66 -9.79 6.80
CA ASP A 207 10.47 -10.58 6.48
C ASP A 207 9.37 -10.40 7.53
N TYR A 208 9.71 -9.81 8.68
CA TYR A 208 8.77 -9.53 9.77
C TYR A 208 8.29 -8.08 9.78
N THR A 209 8.86 -7.20 8.96
CA THR A 209 8.51 -5.78 8.96
C THR A 209 8.36 -5.24 7.55
N ASN A 210 7.55 -4.19 7.38
CA ASN A 210 7.64 -3.37 6.18
C ASN A 210 8.92 -2.49 6.21
N ASN A 211 9.17 -1.75 5.13
CA ASN A 211 10.24 -0.76 5.06
C ASN A 211 9.65 0.65 4.87
N PRO A 212 9.39 1.39 5.96
CA PRO A 212 8.77 2.72 5.89
C PRO A 212 9.63 3.77 5.19
N LEU A 213 10.93 3.51 5.05
CA LEU A 213 11.85 4.40 4.34
C LEU A 213 11.93 4.09 2.85
N TYR A 214 11.32 2.99 2.38
CA TYR A 214 11.44 2.54 1.00
C TYR A 214 10.97 3.62 0.01
N GLY A 215 9.78 4.19 0.23
CA GLY A 215 9.24 5.25 -0.63
C GLY A 215 10.16 6.49 -0.68
N LYS A 216 10.64 6.96 0.47
CA LYS A 216 11.55 8.12 0.57
C LYS A 216 12.91 7.85 -0.08
N LEU A 217 13.44 6.64 0.09
CA LEU A 217 14.68 6.21 -0.56
C LEU A 217 14.52 6.18 -2.08
N VAL A 218 13.44 5.58 -2.57
CA VAL A 218 13.11 5.52 -3.99
C VAL A 218 12.97 6.92 -4.58
N GLN A 219 12.21 7.81 -3.95
CA GLN A 219 12.05 9.21 -4.37
C GLN A 219 13.38 9.98 -4.43
N LYS A 220 14.33 9.69 -3.55
CA LYS A 220 15.64 10.35 -3.52
C LYS A 220 16.64 9.74 -4.50
N LEU A 221 16.71 8.41 -4.57
CA LEU A 221 17.74 7.68 -5.32
C LEU A 221 17.44 7.62 -6.81
N VAL A 222 16.19 7.37 -7.20
CA VAL A 222 15.83 7.18 -8.61
C VAL A 222 16.20 8.41 -9.46
N PRO A 223 15.90 9.67 -9.05
CA PRO A 223 16.30 10.84 -9.82
C PRO A 223 17.83 10.98 -9.97
N GLN A 224 18.58 10.70 -8.90
CA GLN A 224 20.04 10.77 -8.92
C GLN A 224 20.66 9.73 -9.86
N VAL A 225 20.16 8.50 -9.81
CA VAL A 225 20.60 7.42 -10.70
C VAL A 225 20.24 7.76 -12.15
N ARG A 226 19.01 8.23 -12.41
CA ARG A 226 18.58 8.64 -13.75
C ARG A 226 19.49 9.74 -14.31
N GLN A 227 19.73 10.81 -13.54
CA GLN A 227 20.61 11.91 -13.94
C GLN A 227 22.03 11.42 -14.26
N PHE A 228 22.59 10.54 -13.43
CA PHE A 228 23.91 9.95 -13.64
C PHE A 228 23.97 9.12 -14.92
N VAL A 229 22.93 8.32 -15.20
CA VAL A 229 22.87 7.46 -16.40
C VAL A 229 22.68 8.31 -17.65
N GLN A 230 21.86 9.36 -17.60
CA GLN A 230 21.59 10.27 -18.72
C GLN A 230 22.85 11.03 -19.19
N GLN A 231 23.80 11.28 -18.29
CA GLN A 231 25.10 11.87 -18.65
C GLN A 231 26.01 10.90 -19.42
N LYS A 232 25.73 9.59 -19.38
CA LYS A 232 26.59 8.54 -19.94
C LYS A 232 25.97 7.79 -21.10
N LEU A 233 24.65 7.74 -21.18
CA LEU A 233 23.91 6.97 -22.18
C LEU A 233 23.06 7.90 -23.06
N PRO A 234 22.92 7.59 -24.36
CA PRO A 234 21.98 8.30 -25.21
C PRO A 234 20.53 8.00 -24.82
N ASN A 235 19.60 8.91 -25.14
CA ASN A 235 18.20 8.84 -24.72
C ASN A 235 17.50 7.50 -25.04
N TYR A 236 17.80 6.88 -26.18
CA TYR A 236 17.18 5.61 -26.58
C TYR A 236 17.66 4.39 -25.75
N MET A 237 18.75 4.53 -24.98
CA MET A 237 19.23 3.51 -24.03
C MET A 237 18.80 3.80 -22.59
N MET A 238 18.07 4.90 -22.35
CA MET A 238 17.62 5.26 -21.01
C MET A 238 16.54 4.28 -20.52
N PRO A 239 16.71 3.66 -19.34
CA PRO A 239 15.66 2.85 -18.74
C PRO A 239 14.41 3.69 -18.47
N GLN A 240 13.25 3.14 -18.84
CA GLN A 240 11.96 3.79 -18.58
C GLN A 240 11.62 3.78 -17.08
N ALA A 241 12.07 2.76 -16.33
CA ALA A 241 11.82 2.63 -14.90
C ALA A 241 13.05 2.15 -14.13
N PHE A 242 13.13 2.58 -12.87
CA PHE A 242 14.13 2.14 -11.91
C PHE A 242 13.42 1.55 -10.69
N VAL A 243 13.64 0.26 -10.43
CA VAL A 243 13.02 -0.45 -9.32
C VAL A 243 14.09 -0.76 -8.27
N LEU A 244 13.88 -0.30 -7.04
CA LEU A 244 14.76 -0.60 -5.92
C LEU A 244 14.45 -2.00 -5.40
N LEU A 245 15.48 -2.80 -5.16
CA LEU A 245 15.35 -4.13 -4.57
C LEU A 245 16.28 -4.22 -3.37
N ASN A 246 15.83 -4.88 -2.30
CA ASN A 246 16.70 -5.20 -1.17
C ASN A 246 17.79 -6.20 -1.58
N ALA A 247 17.44 -7.17 -2.43
CA ALA A 247 18.35 -8.15 -3.01
C ALA A 247 17.84 -8.59 -4.39
N LEU A 248 18.75 -9.05 -5.25
CA LEU A 248 18.36 -9.67 -6.51
C LEU A 248 17.73 -11.04 -6.24
N PRO A 249 16.55 -11.36 -6.80
CA PRO A 249 15.97 -12.69 -6.67
C PRO A 249 16.88 -13.71 -7.38
N LEU A 250 17.18 -14.81 -6.70
CA LEU A 250 18.04 -15.87 -7.21
C LEU A 250 17.25 -17.16 -7.36
N THR A 251 17.53 -17.89 -8.44
CA THR A 251 17.16 -19.30 -8.61
C THR A 251 17.88 -20.17 -7.58
N PRO A 252 17.42 -21.42 -7.32
CA PRO A 252 18.12 -22.35 -6.43
C PRO A 252 19.59 -22.60 -6.80
N ASN A 253 19.95 -22.42 -8.08
CA ASN A 253 21.32 -22.56 -8.58
C ASN A 253 22.14 -21.25 -8.49
N GLY A 254 21.63 -20.20 -7.82
CA GLY A 254 22.32 -18.93 -7.58
C GLY A 254 22.32 -17.93 -8.75
N LYS A 255 21.63 -18.23 -9.86
CA LYS A 255 21.48 -17.29 -11.00
C LYS A 255 20.32 -16.32 -10.74
N VAL A 256 20.39 -15.10 -11.28
CA VAL A 256 19.27 -14.13 -11.19
C VAL A 256 18.00 -14.71 -11.82
N ASP A 257 16.94 -14.76 -11.02
CA ASP A 257 15.61 -15.15 -11.50
C ASP A 257 14.87 -13.93 -12.05
N ARG A 258 14.93 -13.78 -13.38
CA ARG A 258 14.25 -12.69 -14.08
C ARG A 258 12.73 -12.74 -14.01
N LYS A 259 12.15 -13.92 -13.79
CA LYS A 259 10.68 -14.08 -13.69
C LYS A 259 10.15 -13.59 -12.34
N ALA A 260 11.00 -13.64 -11.32
CA ALA A 260 10.71 -13.17 -9.98
C ALA A 260 10.95 -11.65 -9.79
N LEU A 261 11.44 -10.93 -10.81
CA LEU A 261 11.59 -9.49 -10.74
C LEU A 261 10.21 -8.80 -10.72
N PRO A 262 9.97 -7.85 -9.81
CA PRO A 262 8.72 -7.11 -9.76
C PRO A 262 8.54 -6.25 -11.02
N LYS A 263 7.28 -6.11 -11.46
CA LYS A 263 6.92 -5.20 -12.55
C LYS A 263 7.09 -3.75 -12.05
N PRO A 264 7.63 -2.83 -12.87
CA PRO A 264 7.71 -1.43 -12.48
C PRO A 264 6.32 -0.81 -12.32
N ASP A 265 6.04 -0.23 -11.15
CA ASP A 265 4.81 0.52 -10.88
C ASP A 265 4.86 1.93 -11.50
N THR A 266 3.71 2.60 -11.59
CA THR A 266 3.62 3.97 -12.09
C THR A 266 4.37 4.96 -11.21
N ALA A 267 4.45 4.70 -9.90
CA ALA A 267 5.21 5.53 -8.97
C ALA A 267 6.70 5.54 -9.30
N THR A 268 7.34 4.40 -9.62
CA THR A 268 8.75 4.32 -10.01
C THR A 268 9.05 4.86 -11.42
N ARG A 269 8.05 4.96 -12.29
CA ARG A 269 8.18 5.61 -13.60
C ARG A 269 8.20 7.14 -13.50
N ASN A 270 7.43 7.72 -12.58
CA ASN A 270 7.14 9.16 -12.54
C ASN A 270 8.05 9.99 -11.60
N LEU A 271 9.15 9.43 -11.08
CA LEU A 271 9.98 10.12 -10.06
C LEU A 271 10.89 11.21 -10.64
N SER A 272 11.01 11.32 -11.96
CA SER A 272 11.99 12.21 -12.60
C SER A 272 11.74 13.69 -12.37
N THR A 273 10.49 14.11 -12.15
CA THR A 273 10.11 15.52 -12.29
C THR A 273 9.10 15.90 -11.24
N GLY A 274 9.47 16.81 -10.33
CA GLY A 274 8.56 17.32 -9.30
C GLY A 274 7.22 17.69 -9.92
N PHE A 275 6.15 17.02 -9.46
CA PHE A 275 4.82 17.15 -10.02
C PHE A 275 4.41 18.63 -9.99
N THR A 276 4.39 19.24 -11.16
CA THR A 276 4.06 20.65 -11.34
C THR A 276 2.80 20.72 -12.19
N LEU A 277 1.76 21.37 -11.67
CA LEU A 277 0.48 21.51 -12.37
C LEU A 277 0.61 22.39 -13.62
N PRO A 278 -0.26 22.20 -14.63
CA PRO A 278 -0.37 23.11 -15.78
C PRO A 278 -0.61 24.54 -15.32
N ARG A 279 0.16 25.47 -15.89
CA ARG A 279 0.21 26.88 -15.51
C ARG A 279 -0.58 27.75 -16.48
N ASN A 280 -0.78 27.28 -17.70
CA ASN A 280 -1.50 27.98 -18.77
C ASN A 280 -2.42 27.02 -19.54
N PRO A 281 -3.32 27.54 -20.40
CA PRO A 281 -4.27 26.71 -21.16
C PRO A 281 -3.61 25.70 -22.11
N ILE A 282 -2.48 26.06 -22.73
CA ILE A 282 -1.75 25.17 -23.66
C ILE A 282 -1.21 23.97 -22.90
N GLU A 283 -0.58 24.19 -21.74
CA GLU A 283 -0.09 23.13 -20.86
C GLU A 283 -1.23 22.23 -20.36
N ALA A 284 -2.39 22.80 -20.02
CA ALA A 284 -3.54 22.03 -19.56
C ALA A 284 -4.07 21.09 -20.65
N GLN A 285 -4.17 21.58 -21.89
CA GLN A 285 -4.59 20.80 -23.05
C GLN A 285 -3.58 19.69 -23.39
N LEU A 286 -2.28 20.00 -23.31
CA LEU A 286 -1.20 19.03 -23.50
C LEU A 286 -1.27 17.90 -22.46
N VAL A 287 -1.40 18.25 -21.17
CA VAL A 287 -1.56 17.27 -20.09
C VAL A 287 -2.76 16.36 -20.36
N GLN A 288 -3.90 16.93 -20.73
CA GLN A 288 -5.11 16.15 -21.02
C GLN A 288 -4.89 15.16 -22.17
N ILE A 289 -4.37 15.62 -23.31
CA ILE A 289 -4.15 14.77 -24.48
C ILE A 289 -3.14 13.67 -24.16
N TRP A 290 -2.07 13.99 -23.44
CA TRP A 290 -1.07 13.00 -23.05
C TRP A 290 -1.67 11.97 -22.09
N SER A 291 -2.50 12.39 -21.14
CA SER A 291 -3.19 11.51 -20.21
C SER A 291 -4.11 10.53 -20.92
N GLU A 292 -4.87 10.99 -21.92
CA GLU A 292 -5.73 10.13 -22.74
C GLU A 292 -4.93 9.13 -23.60
N VAL A 293 -3.82 9.57 -24.21
CA VAL A 293 -3.03 8.73 -25.12
C VAL A 293 -2.16 7.73 -24.36
N LEU A 294 -1.60 8.12 -23.22
CA LEU A 294 -0.73 7.27 -22.41
C LEU A 294 -1.49 6.44 -21.37
N GLY A 295 -2.76 6.77 -21.10
CA GLY A 295 -3.55 6.14 -20.04
C GLY A 295 -3.03 6.48 -18.63
N ILE A 296 -2.49 7.68 -18.43
CA ILE A 296 -1.86 8.13 -17.17
C ILE A 296 -2.65 9.30 -16.58
N GLU A 297 -3.24 9.11 -15.40
CA GLU A 297 -4.10 10.12 -14.76
C GLU A 297 -3.35 11.34 -14.21
N ARG A 298 -2.05 11.23 -13.90
CA ARG A 298 -1.23 12.34 -13.37
C ARG A 298 0.02 12.56 -14.21
N ILE A 299 -0.02 13.59 -15.04
CA ILE A 299 1.11 14.10 -15.81
C ILE A 299 1.40 15.54 -15.35
N GLY A 300 2.62 15.78 -14.87
CA GLY A 300 3.14 17.09 -14.55
C GLY A 300 3.75 17.78 -15.78
N VAL A 301 3.82 19.12 -15.75
CA VAL A 301 4.30 19.89 -16.92
C VAL A 301 5.76 19.66 -17.28
N LYS A 302 6.55 19.11 -16.36
CA LYS A 302 7.95 18.78 -16.59
C LYS A 302 8.14 17.34 -17.06
N ASP A 303 7.09 16.52 -17.04
CA ASP A 303 7.20 15.11 -17.38
C ASP A 303 7.52 14.95 -18.86
N ASN A 304 8.41 14.01 -19.14
CA ASN A 304 8.87 13.72 -20.50
C ASN A 304 8.01 12.62 -21.12
N PHE A 305 7.45 12.86 -22.30
CA PHE A 305 6.54 11.94 -22.99
C PHE A 305 7.11 10.53 -23.15
N PHE A 306 8.39 10.44 -23.51
CA PHE A 306 9.05 9.16 -23.77
C PHE A 306 9.43 8.44 -22.47
N GLU A 307 9.68 9.19 -21.39
CA GLU A 307 9.87 8.60 -20.06
C GLU A 307 8.56 8.03 -19.51
N LEU A 308 7.42 8.63 -19.87
CA LEU A 308 6.08 8.16 -19.51
C LEU A 308 5.62 6.92 -20.30
N GLY A 309 6.48 6.32 -21.13
CA GLY A 309 6.15 5.16 -21.97
C GLY A 309 5.62 5.51 -23.36
N GLY A 310 5.64 6.79 -23.72
CA GLY A 310 5.37 7.23 -25.08
C GLY A 310 6.41 6.70 -26.07
N HIS A 311 5.95 6.33 -27.26
CA HIS A 311 6.80 5.94 -28.40
C HIS A 311 6.34 6.64 -29.66
N SER A 312 7.10 6.53 -30.76
CA SER A 312 6.86 7.30 -31.99
C SER A 312 5.42 7.23 -32.51
N LEU A 313 4.78 6.05 -32.48
CA LEU A 313 3.36 5.92 -32.88
C LEU A 313 2.40 6.70 -31.97
N LEU A 314 2.58 6.68 -30.65
CA LEU A 314 1.76 7.50 -29.72
C LEU A 314 2.08 8.99 -29.89
N ALA A 315 3.34 9.33 -30.12
CA ALA A 315 3.74 10.71 -30.42
C ALA A 315 3.05 11.23 -31.69
N THR A 316 2.95 10.42 -32.75
CA THR A 316 2.21 10.79 -33.96
C THR A 316 0.72 11.04 -33.68
N GLN A 317 0.08 10.25 -32.82
CA GLN A 317 -1.32 10.48 -32.42
C GLN A 317 -1.48 11.80 -31.67
N VAL A 318 -0.57 12.09 -30.74
CA VAL A 318 -0.54 13.36 -30.01
C VAL A 318 -0.32 14.55 -30.96
N ILE A 319 0.66 14.43 -31.86
CA ILE A 319 0.97 15.47 -32.86
C ILE A 319 -0.27 15.78 -33.70
N SER A 320 -0.97 14.76 -34.22
CA SER A 320 -2.19 14.97 -35.01
C SER A 320 -3.24 15.77 -34.24
N ARG A 321 -3.52 15.40 -32.98
CA ARG A 321 -4.52 16.08 -32.15
C ARG A 321 -4.11 17.52 -31.82
N LEU A 322 -2.84 17.76 -31.52
CA LEU A 322 -2.34 19.09 -31.19
C LEU A 322 -2.34 20.01 -32.41
N SER A 323 -1.92 19.51 -33.58
CA SER A 323 -1.96 20.27 -34.82
C SER A 323 -3.39 20.70 -35.17
N ASP A 324 -4.39 19.83 -34.94
CA ASP A 324 -5.80 20.16 -35.18
C ASP A 324 -6.33 21.22 -34.19
N ILE A 325 -5.96 21.14 -32.91
CA ILE A 325 -6.46 22.04 -31.86
C ILE A 325 -5.84 23.44 -31.95
N PHE A 326 -4.52 23.50 -32.13
CA PHE A 326 -3.76 24.75 -32.11
C PHE A 326 -3.50 25.31 -33.52
N SER A 327 -3.95 24.62 -34.57
CA SER A 327 -3.74 25.01 -35.97
C SER A 327 -2.27 25.21 -36.37
N VAL A 328 -1.34 24.51 -35.70
CA VAL A 328 0.11 24.58 -35.94
C VAL A 328 0.64 23.32 -36.61
N GLU A 329 1.73 23.44 -37.37
CA GLU A 329 2.42 22.27 -37.94
C GLU A 329 3.47 21.74 -36.96
N LEU A 330 3.12 20.68 -36.23
CA LEU A 330 4.06 19.97 -35.36
C LEU A 330 4.67 18.76 -36.08
N SER A 331 6.00 18.65 -36.02
CA SER A 331 6.74 17.49 -36.54
C SER A 331 7.17 16.55 -35.42
N LEU A 332 7.48 15.29 -35.78
CA LEU A 332 8.09 14.34 -34.82
C LEU A 332 9.45 14.86 -34.31
N GLN A 333 10.17 15.63 -35.12
CA GLN A 333 11.43 16.24 -34.70
C GLN A 333 11.21 17.26 -33.58
N ASN A 334 10.20 18.15 -33.69
CA ASN A 334 9.84 19.09 -32.63
C ASN A 334 9.50 18.32 -31.34
N PHE A 335 8.78 17.21 -31.47
CA PHE A 335 8.36 16.40 -30.34
C PHE A 335 9.54 15.69 -29.63
N LEU A 336 10.59 15.32 -30.38
CA LEU A 336 11.83 14.76 -29.83
C LEU A 336 12.73 15.84 -29.20
N GLU A 337 12.72 17.05 -29.75
CA GLU A 337 13.51 18.19 -29.28
C GLU A 337 12.91 18.86 -28.04
N TYR A 338 11.57 18.90 -27.95
CA TYR A 338 10.82 19.47 -26.84
C TYR A 338 9.95 18.40 -26.14
N PRO A 339 10.55 17.39 -25.50
CA PRO A 339 9.84 16.19 -25.08
C PRO A 339 9.03 16.33 -23.79
N THR A 340 8.98 17.51 -23.17
CA THR A 340 8.16 17.79 -21.97
C THR A 340 6.96 18.66 -22.31
N VAL A 341 5.90 18.59 -21.51
CA VAL A 341 4.71 19.45 -21.69
C VAL A 341 5.09 20.93 -21.71
N ALA A 342 5.92 21.39 -20.77
CA ALA A 342 6.33 22.79 -20.68
C ALA A 342 7.16 23.23 -21.91
N SER A 343 8.11 22.40 -22.35
CA SER A 343 8.93 22.71 -23.52
C SER A 343 8.12 22.71 -24.82
N LEU A 344 7.17 21.78 -24.94
CA LEU A 344 6.31 21.67 -26.12
C LEU A 344 5.29 22.81 -26.17
N ALA A 345 4.71 23.19 -25.03
CA ALA A 345 3.81 24.33 -24.91
C ALA A 345 4.49 25.63 -25.39
N GLN A 346 5.74 25.85 -24.96
CA GLN A 346 6.51 27.02 -25.39
C GLN A 346 6.79 27.00 -26.90
N ASN A 347 7.07 25.82 -27.48
CA ASN A 347 7.26 25.70 -28.93
C ASN A 347 5.96 25.99 -29.70
N ILE A 348 4.81 25.49 -29.22
CA ILE A 348 3.50 25.77 -29.82
C ILE A 348 3.19 27.26 -29.78
N GLU A 349 3.42 27.93 -28.66
CA GLU A 349 3.20 29.38 -28.51
C GLU A 349 4.03 30.19 -29.52
N VAL A 350 5.29 29.81 -29.74
CA VAL A 350 6.15 30.44 -30.77
C VAL A 350 5.60 30.18 -32.18
N LEU A 351 5.12 28.97 -32.48
CA LEU A 351 4.56 28.63 -33.79
C LEU A 351 3.25 29.38 -34.06
N GLU A 352 2.39 29.54 -33.06
CA GLU A 352 1.16 30.36 -33.16
C GLU A 352 1.49 31.82 -33.45
N MET A 353 2.51 32.39 -32.81
CA MET A 353 2.95 33.78 -33.05
C MET A 353 3.51 33.98 -34.47
N VAL A 354 4.22 32.98 -35.02
CA VAL A 354 4.79 33.06 -36.37
C VAL A 354 3.71 32.92 -37.45
N GLN A 355 2.67 32.13 -37.21
CA GLN A 355 1.58 31.92 -38.16
C GLN A 355 0.50 33.01 -38.10
N ASN A 356 0.42 33.77 -37.00
CA ASN A 356 -0.57 34.83 -36.82
C ASN A 356 0.07 36.13 -36.31
N PRO A 357 0.86 36.85 -37.12
CA PRO A 357 1.48 38.11 -36.70
C PRO A 357 0.39 39.17 -36.48
N GLN A 358 0.18 39.60 -35.24
CA GLN A 358 -0.65 40.78 -34.98
C GLN A 358 -0.04 42.02 -35.65
N PRO A 359 -0.85 42.94 -36.20
CA PRO A 359 -0.34 44.16 -36.80
C PRO A 359 0.29 45.04 -35.72
N SER A 360 1.54 45.45 -35.95
CA SER A 360 2.20 46.47 -35.12
C SER A 360 1.41 47.77 -35.18
N PHE A 361 1.09 48.35 -34.03
CA PHE A 361 0.63 49.73 -33.95
C PHE A 361 1.71 50.65 -34.53
N THR A 362 1.45 51.21 -35.71
CA THR A 362 2.22 52.33 -36.25
C THR A 362 1.89 53.55 -35.38
N GLU A 363 2.89 54.10 -34.69
CA GLU A 363 2.80 55.43 -34.07
C GLU A 363 2.38 56.44 -35.14
N ILE A 364 1.20 57.04 -34.96
CA ILE A 364 0.84 58.24 -35.71
C ILE A 364 1.57 59.38 -35.03
N SER A 365 2.56 59.92 -35.75
CA SER A 365 3.22 61.19 -35.47
C SER A 365 2.17 62.30 -35.53
N ASP A 366 1.79 62.86 -34.38
CA ASP A 366 1.09 64.13 -34.31
C ASP A 366 2.10 65.24 -34.61
N ASP A 367 2.10 65.70 -35.86
CA ASP A 367 2.74 66.95 -36.28
C ASP A 367 2.05 68.13 -35.57
N TYR A 368 2.72 68.66 -34.55
CA TYR A 368 2.46 70.01 -34.05
C TYR A 368 3.20 71.01 -34.94
N GLU A 369 2.49 71.62 -35.91
CA GLU A 369 2.92 72.90 -36.47
C GLU A 369 2.37 74.05 -35.61
N GLU A 370 3.29 74.75 -34.96
CA GLU A 370 3.11 76.10 -34.42
C GLU A 370 2.79 77.09 -35.54
N GLY A 371 1.88 78.04 -35.27
CA GLY A 371 1.64 79.19 -36.15
C GLY A 371 0.69 80.20 -35.53
N GLU A 372 1.28 81.18 -34.83
CA GLU A 372 0.63 82.33 -34.20
C GLU A 372 -0.13 83.26 -35.18
N LEU A 373 -1.22 83.84 -34.65
CA LEU A 373 -1.77 85.22 -34.76
C LEU A 373 -3.25 85.31 -35.18
#